data_AF-A0A3C0R0L3-F1
#
_entry.id   AF-A0A3C0R0L3-F1
#
_cell.length_a   1.000
_cell.length_b   1.000
_cell.length_c   1.000
_cell.angle_alpha   90.00
_cell.angle_beta   90.00
_cell.angle_gamma   90.00
#
_symmetry.space_group_name_H-M   'P 1'
#
loop_
_entity.id
_entity.type
_entity.pdbx_description
1 polymer ?
#
loop_
_entity_poly.entity_id
_entity_poly.type
_entity_poly.pdbx_seq_one_letter_code
_entity_poly.pdbx_strand_id
1 'polypeptide(L)' 'DLGAVWIGVYTLTGWQKFIINTLELPKNILPIALIAIGHPKQTRKDRERFEDDKWHHEKW' A
#
# COMPACT_ATOMS: atom_id res chain seq x y z
N ASP A 1 -18.06 -10.15 2.17
CA ASP A 1 -16.65 -9.85 2.45
C ASP A 1 -15.94 -9.25 1.24
N LEU A 2 -15.03 -8.31 1.49
CA LEU A 2 -14.16 -7.66 0.51
C LEU A 2 -12.70 -7.96 0.83
N GLY A 3 -11.87 -8.05 -0.21
CA GLY A 3 -10.42 -8.03 -0.10
C GLY A 3 -9.87 -6.70 -0.61
N ALA A 4 -8.70 -6.31 -0.10
CA ALA A 4 -7.99 -5.14 -0.57
C ALA A 4 -6.48 -5.37 -0.60
N VAL A 5 -5.77 -4.60 -1.43
CA VAL A 5 -4.31 -4.57 -1.46
C VAL A 5 -3.80 -3.14 -1.58
N TRP A 6 -2.79 -2.80 -0.76
CA TRP A 6 -2.02 -1.57 -0.89
C TRP A 6 -1.04 -1.71 -2.06
N ILE A 7 -1.19 -0.88 -3.08
CA ILE A 7 -0.24 -0.73 -4.18
C ILE A 7 0.56 0.56 -3.96
N GLY A 8 1.81 0.42 -3.51
CA GLY A 8 2.65 1.57 -3.14
C GLY A 8 3.00 2.43 -4.35
N VAL A 9 2.90 3.74 -4.20
CA VAL A 9 3.27 4.71 -5.24
C VAL A 9 4.50 5.48 -4.75
N TYR A 10 5.67 5.11 -5.26
CA TYR A 10 6.92 5.79 -4.89
C TYR A 10 7.01 7.17 -5.55
N THR A 11 7.54 8.14 -4.81
CA THR A 11 7.65 9.54 -5.25
C THR A 11 8.58 9.66 -6.46
N LEU A 12 8.29 10.61 -7.36
CA LEU A 12 9.05 10.91 -8.58
C LEU A 12 9.13 9.78 -9.62
N THR A 13 8.38 8.70 -9.44
CA THR A 13 8.31 7.60 -10.40
C THR A 13 7.37 7.88 -11.57
N GLY A 14 7.50 7.08 -12.64
CA GLY A 14 6.53 7.04 -13.73
C GLY A 14 5.10 6.73 -13.25
N TRP A 15 4.95 5.91 -12.20
CA TRP A 15 3.64 5.60 -11.60
C TRP A 15 2.98 6.81 -10.95
N GLN A 16 3.74 7.62 -10.22
CA GLN A 16 3.20 8.84 -9.61
C GLN A 16 2.69 9.81 -10.68
N LYS A 17 3.49 10.03 -11.75
CA LYS A 17 3.10 10.88 -12.88
C LYS A 17 1.87 10.34 -13.61
N PHE A 18 1.83 9.04 -13.84
CA PHE A 18 0.69 8.37 -14.46
C PHE A 18 -0.60 8.63 -13.67
N ILE A 19 -0.59 8.39 -12.35
CA ILE A 19 -1.77 8.58 -11.49
C ILE A 19 -2.19 10.05 -11.44
N ILE A 20 -1.24 10.99 -11.30
CA ILE A 20 -1.52 12.43 -11.31
C ILE A 20 -2.22 12.82 -12.61
N ASN A 21 -1.72 12.36 -13.75
CA ASN A 21 -2.29 12.70 -15.05
C ASN A 21 -3.66 12.02 -15.28
N THR A 22 -3.80 10.73 -14.93
CA THR A 22 -5.03 9.97 -15.13
C THR A 22 -6.19 10.48 -14.28
N LEU A 23 -5.90 10.91 -13.05
CA LEU A 23 -6.91 11.42 -12.12
C LEU A 23 -6.96 12.95 -12.06
N GLU A 24 -6.20 13.62 -12.94
CA GLU A 24 -6.10 15.07 -13.02
C GLU A 24 -5.84 15.74 -11.66
N LEU A 25 -4.92 15.17 -10.88
CA LEU A 25 -4.65 15.63 -9.52
C LEU A 25 -4.04 17.04 -9.54
N PRO A 26 -4.51 17.95 -8.66
CA PRO A 26 -3.90 19.26 -8.50
C PRO A 26 -2.42 19.18 -8.09
N LYS A 27 -1.63 20.20 -8.44
CA LYS A 27 -0.17 20.23 -8.21
C LYS A 27 0.26 20.01 -6.75
N ASN A 28 -0.60 20.36 -5.80
CA ASN A 28 -0.36 20.24 -4.36
C ASN A 28 -0.87 18.92 -3.75
N ILE A 29 -1.41 18.00 -4.56
CA ILE A 29 -1.88 16.69 -4.12
C ILE A 29 -0.97 15.60 -4.68
N LEU A 30 -0.36 14.82 -3.80
CA LEU A 30 0.53 13.72 -4.17
C LEU A 30 -0.09 12.37 -3.79
N PRO A 31 -0.22 11.43 -4.74
CA PRO A 31 -0.67 10.09 -4.41
C PRO A 31 0.46 9.32 -3.72
N ILE A 32 0.13 8.63 -2.63
CA ILE A 32 1.05 7.74 -1.87
C ILE A 32 0.79 6.26 -2.13
N ALA A 33 -0.43 5.92 -2.55
CA ALA A 33 -0.87 4.55 -2.77
C ALA A 33 -2.11 4.52 -3.68
N LEU A 34 -2.35 3.37 -4.30
CA LEU A 34 -3.65 2.96 -4.79
C LEU A 34 -4.14 1.78 -3.95
N ILE A 35 -5.45 1.74 -3.68
CA ILE A 35 -6.08 0.61 -3.00
C ILE A 35 -7.00 -0.09 -4.01
N ALA A 36 -6.63 -1.30 -4.43
CA ALA A 36 -7.53 -2.14 -5.22
C ALA A 36 -8.44 -2.90 -4.25
N ILE A 37 -9.76 -2.83 -4.47
CA ILE A 37 -10.80 -3.44 -3.62
C ILE A 37 -11.72 -4.29 -4.49
N GLY A 38 -12.17 -5.44 -3.98
CA GLY A 38 -13.18 -6.25 -4.65
C GLY A 38 -13.58 -7.50 -3.87
N HIS A 39 -14.50 -8.27 -4.42
CA HIS A 39 -14.86 -9.58 -3.86
C HIS A 39 -13.74 -10.59 -4.15
N PRO A 40 -13.15 -11.23 -3.12
CA PRO A 40 -12.04 -12.15 -3.32
C PRO A 40 -12.44 -13.37 -4.15
N LYS A 41 -11.65 -13.71 -5.18
CA LYS A 41 -11.80 -14.97 -5.91
C LYS A 41 -11.24 -16.18 -5.12
N GLN A 42 -10.42 -15.90 -4.11
CA GLN A 42 -9.79 -16.91 -3.25
C GLN A 42 -9.67 -16.38 -1.83
N THR A 43 -9.76 -17.30 -0.87
CA THR A 43 -9.47 -17.01 0.54
C THR A 43 -7.97 -17.24 0.80
N ARG A 44 -7.30 -16.26 1.39
CA ARG A 44 -5.92 -16.42 1.89
C ARG A 44 -5.99 -16.59 3.40
N LYS A 45 -5.18 -17.51 3.94
CA LYS A 45 -4.97 -17.59 5.38
C LYS A 45 -4.14 -16.39 5.83
N ASP A 46 -4.43 -15.90 7.03
CA ASP A 46 -3.58 -14.91 7.68
C ASP A 46 -2.18 -15.49 7.88
N ARG A 47 -1.18 -14.63 7.69
CA ARG A 47 0.23 -14.97 7.91
C ARG A 47 0.63 -14.50 9.30
N GLU A 48 1.25 -15.37 10.07
CA GLU A 48 1.97 -14.97 11.29
C GLU A 48 3.18 -14.10 10.91
N ARG A 49 3.21 -12.88 11.43
CA ARG A 49 4.24 -11.87 11.14
C ARG A 49 5.02 -11.44 12.38
N PHE A 50 4.78 -12.09 13.53
CA PHE A 50 5.54 -11.82 14.73
C PHE A 50 6.97 -12.34 14.56
N GLU A 51 7.94 -11.49 14.88
CA GLU A 51 9.36 -11.77 14.82
C GLU A 51 9.95 -11.25 16.13
N ASP A 52 10.38 -12.16 17.01
CA ASP A 52 10.81 -11.86 18.39
C ASP A 52 12.08 -10.98 18.42
N ASP A 53 12.92 -11.09 17.40
CA ASP A 53 14.13 -10.28 17.22
C ASP A 53 13.86 -8.79 16.93
N LYS A 54 12.62 -8.43 16.57
CA LYS A 54 12.17 -7.03 16.42
C LYS A 54 11.67 -6.44 17.75
N TRP A 55 11.72 -7.20 18.84
CA TRP A 55 11.33 -6.76 20.17
C TRP A 55 12.57 -6.46 21.02
N HIS A 56 12.69 -5.21 21.46
CA HIS A 56 13.90 -4.68 22.08
C HIS A 56 13.62 -4.20 23.50
N HIS A 57 14.26 -4.80 24.51
CA HIS A 57 14.12 -4.42 25.92
C HIS A 57 15.19 -3.42 26.34
N GLU A 58 14.79 -2.26 26.87
CA GLU A 58 15.62 -1.16 27.41
C GLU A 58 16.58 -0.49 26.40
N LYS A 59 16.94 -1.16 25.32
CA LYS A 59 17.80 -0.69 24.23
C LYS A 59 17.47 -1.46 22.96
N TRP A 60 17.75 -0.85 21.81
CA TRP A 60 17.77 -1.54 20.52
C TRP A 60 18.75 -2.72 20.53
#